data_AF-A0A7V3KWJ2-F1
#
_entry.id   AF-A0A7V3KWJ2-F1
#
_cell.length_a   1.000
_cell.length_b   1.000
_cell.length_c   1.000
_cell.angle_alpha   90.00
_cell.angle_beta   90.00
_cell.angle_gamma   90.00
#
_symmetry.space_group_name_H-M   'P 1'
#
loop_
_entity.id
_entity.type
_entity.pdbx_description
1 polymer ?
#
loop_
_entity_poly.entity_id
_entity_poly.type
_entity_poly.pdbx_seq_one_letter_code
_entity_poly.pdbx_strand_id
1 'polypeptide(L)' 'RPDRLVWATNWPHPNHTPGNKPEEADLLDLLLEWIPNESIRRAVLAGNPARLYDFKE' A
#
# COMPACT_ATOMS: atom_id res chain seq x y z
N ARG A 1 10.39 0.67 -10.95
CA ARG A 1 9.41 0.36 -12.01
C ARG A 1 8.12 -0.13 -11.36
N PRO A 2 6.94 0.33 -11.79
CA PRO A 2 5.68 0.06 -11.10
C PRO A 2 5.34 -1.42 -10.92
N ASP A 3 5.72 -2.30 -11.84
CA ASP A 3 5.45 -3.76 -11.84
C ASP A 3 6.21 -4.55 -10.75
N ARG A 4 7.08 -3.90 -9.97
CA ARG A 4 7.81 -4.49 -8.84
C ARG A 4 7.54 -3.79 -7.50
N LEU A 5 6.47 -3.00 -7.42
CA LEU A 5 6.06 -2.33 -6.19
C LEU A 5 4.82 -3.00 -5.60
N VAL A 6 4.80 -3.11 -4.28
CA VAL A 6 3.63 -3.48 -3.47
C VAL A 6 3.51 -2.45 -2.35
N TRP A 7 2.32 -2.28 -1.81
CA TRP A 7 2.07 -1.36 -0.70
C TRP A 7 1.34 -2.06 0.43
N ALA A 8 1.66 -1.69 1.66
CA ALA A 8 0.96 -2.11 2.87
C ALA A 8 1.06 -1.00 3.91
N THR A 9 0.09 -0.95 4.83
CA THR A 9 0.05 0.06 5.89
C THR A 9 1.16 -0.08 6.92
N ASN A 10 1.76 -1.27 7.04
CA ASN A 10 2.64 -1.65 8.14
C ASN A 10 1.93 -1.72 9.52
N TRP A 11 0.60 -1.84 9.55
CA TRP A 11 -0.15 -2.12 10.77
C TRP A 11 0.38 -3.40 11.46
N PRO A 12 0.51 -3.44 12.81
CA PRO A 12 0.08 -2.48 13.83
C PRO A 12 1.10 -1.36 14.16
N HIS A 13 1.98 -1.02 13.21
CA HIS A 13 3.02 0.00 13.33
C HIS A 13 4.02 -0.31 14.46
N PRO A 14 4.76 -1.42 14.37
CA PRO A 14 5.79 -1.73 15.37
C PRO A 14 6.80 -0.57 15.45
N ASN A 15 7.34 -0.34 16.65
CA ASN A 15 8.25 0.76 16.99
C ASN A 15 7.63 2.16 17.11
N HIS A 16 6.30 2.31 16.96
CA HIS A 16 5.60 3.54 17.33
C HIS A 16 5.07 3.49 18.77
N THR A 17 5.19 4.61 19.49
CA THR A 17 4.61 4.74 20.83
C THR A 17 3.08 4.76 20.78
N PRO A 18 2.38 4.26 21.81
CA PRO A 18 0.95 4.52 21.97
C PRO A 18 0.66 6.03 21.88
N GLY A 19 -0.28 6.43 21.00
CA GLY A 19 -0.63 7.84 20.76
C GLY A 19 0.12 8.54 19.61
N ASN A 20 1.12 7.90 18.99
CA ASN A 20 1.83 8.44 17.82
C ASN A 20 1.87 7.44 16.65
N LYS A 21 0.82 6.61 16.53
CA LYS A 21 0.64 5.73 15.37
C LYS A 21 -0.06 6.53 14.27
N PRO A 22 0.34 6.40 13.00
CA PRO A 22 -0.42 6.96 11.90
C PRO A 22 -1.77 6.25 11.78
N GLU A 23 -2.79 6.98 11.33
CA GLU A 23 -4.07 6.38 10.93
C GLU A 23 -3.92 5.73 9.54
N GLU A 24 -4.47 4.54 9.34
CA GLU A 24 -4.32 3.82 8.06
C GLU A 24 -4.95 4.57 6.89
N ALA A 25 -6.02 5.33 7.14
CA ALA A 25 -6.69 6.15 6.14
C ALA A 25 -5.76 7.25 5.60
N ASP A 26 -5.03 7.95 6.46
CA ASP A 26 -4.09 9.01 6.06
C ASP A 26 -2.94 8.43 5.22
N LEU A 27 -2.47 7.23 5.54
CA LEU A 27 -1.44 6.53 4.75
C LEU A 27 -1.95 6.14 3.36
N LEU A 28 -3.22 5.73 3.26
CA LEU A 28 -3.85 5.42 1.99
C LEU A 28 -4.05 6.69 1.16
N ASP A 29 -4.52 7.78 1.76
CA ASP A 29 -4.68 9.08 1.08
C ASP A 29 -3.36 9.57 0.48
N LEU A 30 -2.25 9.42 1.22
CA LEU A 30 -0.91 9.74 0.73
C LEU A 30 -0.51 8.87 -0.48
N LEU A 31 -0.84 7.59 -0.48
CA LEU A 31 -0.62 6.71 -1.64
C LEU A 31 -1.42 7.20 -2.87
N LEU A 32 -2.67 7.60 -2.67
CA LEU A 32 -3.54 8.10 -3.75
C LEU A 32 -3.01 9.41 -4.35
N GLU A 33 -2.41 10.28 -3.53
CA GLU A 33 -1.73 11.49 -3.97
C GLU A 33 -0.46 11.17 -4.78
N TRP A 34 0.41 10.27 -4.27
CA TRP A 34 1.66 9.91 -4.94
C TRP A 34 1.45 9.16 -6.26
N ILE A 35 0.36 8.40 -6.38
CA ILE A 35 0.05 7.58 -7.55
C ILE A 35 -1.32 8.00 -8.10
N PRO A 36 -1.42 9.13 -8.84
CA PRO A 36 -2.70 9.63 -9.35
C PRO A 36 -3.25 8.76 -10.49
N ASN A 37 -2.42 7.94 -11.13
CA ASN A 37 -2.85 7.03 -12.20
C ASN A 37 -3.47 5.75 -11.63
N GLU A 38 -4.75 5.54 -11.90
CA GLU A 38 -5.54 4.39 -11.43
C GLU A 38 -4.97 3.03 -11.86
N SER A 39 -4.50 2.90 -13.11
CA SER A 39 -3.93 1.65 -13.61
C SER A 39 -2.67 1.25 -12.83
N ILE A 40 -1.86 2.24 -12.43
CA ILE A 40 -0.68 2.02 -11.59
C ILE A 40 -1.11 1.66 -10.17
N ARG A 41 -2.12 2.35 -9.60
CA ARG A 41 -2.65 2.01 -8.27
C ARG A 41 -3.15 0.57 -8.20
N ARG A 42 -3.93 0.13 -9.19
CA ARG A 42 -4.44 -1.24 -9.26
C ARG A 42 -3.29 -2.27 -9.33
N ALA A 43 -2.25 -1.98 -10.09
CA ALA A 43 -1.07 -2.84 -10.12
C ALA A 43 -0.38 -2.93 -8.74
N VAL A 44 -0.17 -1.80 -8.05
CA VAL A 44 0.52 -1.77 -6.74
C VAL A 44 -0.32 -2.40 -5.63
N LEU A 45 -1.64 -2.21 -5.65
CA LEU A 45 -2.55 -2.65 -4.60
C LEU A 45 -3.06 -4.09 -4.77
N ALA A 46 -3.14 -4.60 -6.02
CA ALA A 46 -3.78 -5.89 -6.29
C ALA A 46 -2.94 -6.77 -7.23
N GLY A 47 -2.63 -6.31 -8.44
CA GLY A 47 -2.01 -7.17 -9.47
C GLY A 47 -0.58 -7.63 -9.15
N ASN A 48 0.29 -6.75 -8.67
CA ASN A 48 1.66 -7.10 -8.28
C ASN A 48 1.67 -8.00 -7.03
N PRO A 49 0.92 -7.69 -5.94
CA PRO A 49 0.78 -8.62 -4.82
C PRO A 49 0.23 -9.99 -5.25
N ALA A 50 -0.79 -10.05 -6.11
CA ALA A 50 -1.37 -11.30 -6.61
C ALA A 50 -0.31 -12.17 -7.29
N ARG A 51 0.50 -11.58 -8.16
CA ARG A 51 1.62 -12.27 -8.82
C ARG A 51 2.75 -12.66 -7.87
N LEU A 52 3.03 -11.84 -6.86
CA LEU A 52 4.13 -12.06 -5.91
C LEU A 52 3.80 -13.14 -4.88
N TYR A 53 2.57 -13.13 -4.37
CA TYR A 53 2.10 -13.99 -3.28
C TYR A 53 1.21 -15.14 -3.77
N ASP A 54 1.03 -15.28 -5.08
CA ASP A 54 0.31 -16.37 -5.74
C ASP A 54 -1.16 -16.52 -5.28
N PHE A 55 -1.91 -15.41 -5.37
CA PHE A 55 -3.36 -15.40 -5.11
C PHE A 55 -4.13 -14.86 -6.31
N LYS A 56 -5.44 -15.12 -6.35
CA LYS A 56 -6.34 -14.61 -7.39
C LYS A 56 -6.74 -13.16 -7.10
N GLU A 57 -6.45 -12.26 -8.03
CA GLU A 57 -6.95 -10.86 -8.02
C GLU A 57 -8.49 -10.80 -8.10
#